data_AF-A0A2T0AQQ4-F1
#
_entry.id   AF-A0A2T0AQQ4-F1
#
_cell.length_a   1.000
_cell.length_b   1.000
_cell.length_c   1.000
_cell.angle_alpha   90.00
_cell.angle_beta   90.00
_cell.angle_gamma   90.00
#
_symmetry.space_group_name_H-M   'P 1'
#
loop_
_entity.id
_entity.type
_entity.pdbx_description
1 polymer ?
#
loop_
_entity_poly.entity_id
_entity_poly.type
_entity_poly.pdbx_seq_one_letter_code
_entity_poly.pdbx_strand_id
1 'polypeptide(L)'
;MAEKSSNFITVETTINAHTKVRLPEESLARIIKNMELPLEYAAQIYSFFADVPLPDIDKFTARNDIEDRVLKKYYLTYIKNIYPNPGLEEMLAYAD
;
A
#
# COMPACT_ATOMS: atom_id res chain seq x y z
N MET A 1 11.92 13.34 -26.32
CA MET A 1 11.25 13.55 -25.03
C MET A 1 9.82 13.05 -25.22
N ALA A 2 9.35 11.96 -24.64
CA ALA A 2 9.56 11.47 -23.29
C ALA A 2 9.90 9.98 -23.24
N GLU A 3 11.01 9.67 -22.58
CA GLU A 3 11.21 8.38 -21.93
C GLU A 3 10.44 8.38 -20.61
N LYS A 4 9.67 7.32 -20.36
CA LYS A 4 9.58 6.58 -19.08
C LYS A 4 8.42 5.59 -19.17
N SER A 5 8.60 4.54 -19.96
CA SER A 5 7.82 3.30 -19.81
C SER A 5 8.52 2.42 -18.77
N SER A 6 8.63 2.92 -17.54
CA SER A 6 9.30 2.20 -16.45
C SER A 6 8.28 1.39 -15.65
N ASN A 7 7.98 0.18 -16.12
CA ASN A 7 7.56 -0.98 -15.32
C ASN A 7 6.44 -0.77 -14.26
N PHE A 8 5.36 -0.09 -14.62
CA PHE A 8 4.24 0.32 -13.74
C PHE A 8 3.26 -0.80 -13.30
N ILE A 9 3.68 -2.07 -13.26
CA ILE A 9 2.74 -3.22 -13.30
C ILE A 9 2.69 -4.07 -12.01
N THR A 10 3.34 -3.74 -10.88
CA THR A 10 3.28 -4.62 -9.70
C THR A 10 2.20 -4.27 -8.69
N VAL A 11 2.30 -3.16 -7.96
CA VAL A 11 1.35 -2.84 -6.87
C VAL A 11 -0.07 -2.64 -7.40
N GLU A 12 -0.23 -1.75 -8.38
CA GLU A 12 -1.56 -1.42 -8.90
C GLU A 12 -2.23 -2.64 -9.55
N THR A 13 -1.47 -3.50 -10.25
CA THR A 13 -2.02 -4.73 -10.83
C THR A 13 -2.44 -5.71 -9.76
N THR A 14 -1.63 -5.89 -8.71
CA THR A 14 -1.94 -6.81 -7.60
C THR A 14 -3.21 -6.39 -6.89
N ILE A 15 -3.32 -5.12 -6.46
CA ILE A 15 -4.48 -4.68 -5.68
C ILE A 15 -5.77 -4.66 -6.51
N ASN A 16 -5.69 -4.47 -7.83
CA ASN A 16 -6.85 -4.39 -8.71
C ASN A 16 -7.20 -5.71 -9.41
N ALA A 17 -6.44 -6.80 -9.18
CA ALA A 17 -6.60 -8.07 -9.91
C ALA A 17 -8.00 -8.67 -9.83
N HIS A 18 -8.73 -8.40 -8.74
CA HIS A 18 -10.03 -9.00 -8.44
C HIS A 18 -11.15 -7.97 -8.23
N THR A 19 -10.93 -6.70 -8.57
CA THR A 19 -11.91 -5.62 -8.38
C THR A 19 -12.40 -5.05 -9.70
N LYS A 20 -13.65 -4.56 -9.71
CA LYS A 20 -14.25 -3.91 -10.89
C LYS A 20 -13.90 -2.43 -10.98
N VAL A 21 -13.73 -1.78 -9.83
CA VAL A 21 -13.35 -0.38 -9.73
C VAL A 21 -11.84 -0.33 -9.60
N ARG A 22 -11.17 0.42 -10.46
CA ARG A 22 -9.72 0.60 -10.40
C ARG A 22 -9.36 1.62 -9.32
N LEU A 23 -8.43 1.26 -8.45
CA LEU A 23 -7.75 2.16 -7.52
C LEU A 23 -6.35 2.48 -8.08
N PRO A 24 -6.10 3.71 -8.56
CA PRO A 24 -4.78 4.12 -9.01
C PRO A 24 -3.77 4.14 -7.87
N GLU A 25 -2.49 3.87 -8.17
CA GLU A 25 -1.40 3.89 -7.18
C GLU A 25 -1.35 5.21 -6.39
N GLU A 26 -1.44 6.36 -7.08
CA GLU A 26 -1.44 7.69 -6.45
C GLU A 26 -2.62 7.91 -5.50
N SER A 27 -3.77 7.29 -5.81
CA SER A 27 -4.97 7.41 -4.97
C SER A 27 -4.81 6.56 -3.71
N LEU A 28 -4.26 5.34 -3.82
CA LEU A 28 -3.90 4.53 -2.66
C LEU A 28 -2.91 5.26 -1.75
N ALA A 29 -1.89 5.89 -2.33
CA ALA A 29 -0.91 6.67 -1.57
C ALA A 29 -1.57 7.81 -0.79
N ARG A 30 -2.51 8.54 -1.42
CA ARG A 30 -3.29 9.61 -0.73
C ARG A 30 -4.14 9.05 0.40
N ILE A 31 -4.84 7.94 0.18
CA ILE A 31 -5.67 7.27 1.19
C ILE A 31 -4.81 6.93 2.43
N ILE A 32 -3.63 6.34 2.22
CA ILE A 32 -2.70 6.00 3.30
C ILE A 32 -2.23 7.26 4.03
N LYS A 33 -1.78 8.28 3.30
CA LYS A 33 -1.31 9.55 3.89
C LYS A 33 -2.39 10.27 4.69
N ASN A 34 -3.63 10.25 4.20
CA ASN A 34 -4.77 10.89 4.84
C ASN A 34 -5.37 10.05 5.98
N MET A 35 -4.87 8.84 6.21
CA MET A 35 -5.40 7.91 7.22
C MET A 35 -6.87 7.56 7.00
N GLU A 36 -7.28 7.33 5.75
CA GLU A 36 -8.66 7.02 5.37
C GLU A 36 -8.83 5.54 5.03
N LEU A 37 -10.04 4.99 5.23
CA LEU A 37 -10.39 3.63 4.77
C LEU A 37 -11.72 3.68 4.01
N PRO A 38 -11.73 4.19 2.77
CA PRO A 38 -12.95 4.22 1.96
C PRO A 38 -13.40 2.80 1.65
N LEU A 39 -14.64 2.47 2.05
CA LEU A 39 -15.18 1.11 1.96
C LEU A 39 -15.21 0.56 0.52
N GLU A 40 -15.37 1.43 -0.48
CA GLU A 40 -15.35 1.05 -1.90
C GLU A 40 -14.00 0.48 -2.36
N TYR A 41 -12.92 0.83 -1.67
CA TYR A 41 -11.55 0.38 -1.95
C TYR A 41 -10.96 -0.53 -0.88
N ALA A 42 -11.75 -0.92 0.13
CA ALA A 42 -11.25 -1.68 1.27
C ALA A 42 -10.56 -2.99 0.84
N ALA A 43 -11.12 -3.70 -0.15
CA ALA A 43 -10.52 -4.93 -0.67
C ALA A 43 -9.13 -4.69 -1.28
N GLN A 44 -8.96 -3.64 -2.09
CA GLN A 44 -7.66 -3.27 -2.67
C GLN A 44 -6.65 -2.87 -1.60
N ILE A 45 -7.10 -2.12 -0.59
CA ILE A 45 -6.27 -1.70 0.53
C ILE A 45 -5.82 -2.93 1.33
N TYR A 46 -6.70 -3.89 1.60
CA TYR A 46 -6.29 -5.13 2.27
C TYR A 46 -5.31 -5.94 1.42
N SER A 47 -5.57 -6.09 0.12
CA SER A 47 -4.62 -6.76 -0.79
C SER A 47 -3.26 -6.06 -0.85
N PHE A 48 -3.19 -4.74 -0.68
CA PHE A 48 -1.91 -4.04 -0.58
C PHE A 48 -1.06 -4.56 0.58
N PHE A 49 -1.65 -4.87 1.74
CA PHE A 49 -0.92 -5.32 2.92
C PHE A 49 -0.79 -6.84 3.04
N ALA A 50 -1.65 -7.60 2.34
CA ALA A 50 -1.66 -9.06 2.38
C ALA A 50 -0.90 -9.69 1.21
N ASP A 51 -1.08 -9.15 -0.01
CA ASP A 51 -0.67 -9.81 -1.25
C ASP A 51 0.53 -9.14 -1.93
N VAL A 52 0.80 -7.86 -1.63
CA VAL A 52 1.95 -7.16 -2.22
C VAL A 52 3.24 -7.57 -1.48
N PRO A 53 4.28 -8.00 -2.20
CA PRO A 53 5.57 -8.32 -1.60
C PRO A 53 6.19 -7.12 -0.86
N LEU A 54 6.81 -7.35 0.31
CA LEU A 54 7.45 -6.30 1.12
C LEU A 54 8.41 -5.40 0.32
N PRO A 55 9.28 -5.91 -0.57
CA PRO A 55 10.17 -5.06 -1.37
C PRO A 55 9.42 -4.11 -2.32
N ASP A 56 8.20 -4.45 -2.72
CA ASP A 56 7.39 -3.58 -3.58
C ASP A 56 6.56 -2.59 -2.75
N ILE A 57 6.18 -2.96 -1.51
CA ILE A 57 5.63 -2.01 -0.52
C ILE A 57 6.67 -0.93 -0.21
N ASP A 58 7.91 -1.31 0.09
CA ASP A 58 9.02 -0.40 0.37
C ASP A 58 9.31 0.55 -0.81
N LYS A 59 9.37 0.02 -2.04
CA LYS A 59 9.48 0.86 -3.24
C LYS A 59 8.26 1.77 -3.42
N PHE A 60 7.06 1.32 -3.10
CA PHE A 60 5.85 2.13 -3.20
C PHE A 60 5.88 3.30 -2.22
N THR A 61 6.26 3.08 -0.97
CA THR A 61 6.35 4.14 0.04
C THR A 61 7.44 5.14 -0.30
N ALA A 62 8.62 4.68 -0.70
CA ALA A 62 9.72 5.55 -1.13
C ALA A 62 9.35 6.42 -2.35
N ARG A 63 8.67 5.85 -3.35
CA ARG A 63 8.25 6.59 -4.56
C ARG A 63 7.15 7.61 -4.28
N ASN A 64 6.27 7.31 -3.34
CA ASN A 64 5.13 8.14 -3.02
C ASN A 64 5.39 9.05 -1.81
N ASP A 65 6.62 9.11 -1.29
CA ASP A 65 6.98 9.92 -0.12
C ASP A 65 6.06 9.66 1.09
N ILE A 66 5.86 8.37 1.40
CA ILE A 66 5.11 7.91 2.57
C ILE A 66 6.14 7.50 3.61
N GLU A 67 6.17 8.23 4.73
CA GLU A 67 7.05 7.89 5.83
C GLU A 67 6.65 6.56 6.48
N ASP A 68 7.61 5.75 6.91
CA ASP A 68 7.35 4.45 7.52
C ASP A 68 6.45 4.54 8.75
N ARG A 69 6.56 5.63 9.53
CA ARG A 69 5.68 5.90 10.68
C ARG A 69 4.22 6.06 10.26
N VAL A 70 3.96 6.65 9.10
CA VAL A 70 2.62 6.83 8.54
C VAL A 70 2.08 5.49 8.08
N LEU A 71 2.89 4.70 7.35
CA LEU A 71 2.50 3.36 6.92
C LEU A 71 2.21 2.44 8.12
N LYS A 72 3.08 2.45 9.12
CA LYS A 72 2.92 1.71 10.39
C LYS A 72 1.64 2.10 11.09
N LYS A 73 1.39 3.41 11.25
CA LYS A 73 0.16 3.90 11.87
C LYS A 73 -1.07 3.42 11.12
N TYR A 74 -1.06 3.49 9.79
CA TYR A 74 -2.15 3.01 8.94
C TYR A 74 -2.41 1.52 9.13
N TYR A 75 -1.36 0.71 9.01
CA TYR A 75 -1.42 -0.74 9.18
C TYR A 75 -1.97 -1.13 10.57
N LEU A 76 -1.45 -0.53 11.64
CA LEU A 76 -1.91 -0.80 13.01
C LEU A 76 -3.38 -0.37 13.24
N THR A 77 -3.82 0.72 12.60
CA THR A 77 -5.16 1.27 12.80
C THR A 77 -6.22 0.45 12.06
N TYR A 78 -5.96 0.08 10.80
CA TYR A 78 -6.99 -0.45 9.91
C TYR A 78 -6.79 -1.91 9.49
N ILE A 79 -5.57 -2.44 9.56
CA ILE A 79 -5.21 -3.68 8.86
C ILE A 79 -4.85 -4.81 9.82
N LYS A 80 -3.98 -4.55 10.81
CA LYS A 80 -3.37 -5.58 11.68
C LYS A 80 -4.37 -6.54 12.31
N ASN A 81 -5.53 -6.04 12.74
CA ASN A 81 -6.55 -6.86 13.39
C ASN A 81 -7.25 -7.84 12.43
N ILE A 82 -7.18 -7.58 11.12
CA ILE A 82 -7.82 -8.38 10.08
C ILE A 82 -6.77 -9.25 9.38
N TYR A 83 -5.64 -8.66 8.98
CA TYR A 83 -4.54 -9.31 8.27
C TYR A 83 -3.20 -9.02 8.95
N PRO A 84 -2.84 -9.79 9.99
CA PRO A 84 -1.52 -9.67 10.60
C PRO A 84 -0.44 -10.15 9.61
N ASN A 85 0.59 -9.33 9.42
CA ASN A 85 1.73 -9.57 8.55
C ASN A 85 3.04 -9.39 9.34
N PRO A 86 3.61 -10.47 9.92
CA PRO A 86 4.82 -10.38 10.75
C PRO A 86 6.03 -9.79 10.03
N GLY A 87 6.19 -10.05 8.73
CA GLY A 87 7.30 -9.51 7.96
C GLY A 87 7.18 -8.00 7.76
N LEU A 88 5.97 -7.49 7.52
CA LEU A 88 5.71 -6.04 7.50
C LEU A 88 5.92 -5.42 8.89
N GLU A 89 5.49 -6.11 9.95
CA GLU A 89 5.69 -5.65 11.33
C GLU A 89 7.17 -5.53 11.71
N GLU A 90 8.00 -6.49 11.27
CA GLU A 90 9.45 -6.43 11.44
C GLU A 90 10.06 -5.27 10.64
N MET A 91 9.66 -5.10 9.39
CA MET A 91 10.10 -3.98 8.53
C MET A 91 9.80 -2.62 9.16
N LEU A 92 8.64 -2.49 9.82
CA LEU A 92 8.17 -1.25 10.44
C LEU A 92 8.53 -1.14 11.93
N ALA A 93 9.23 -2.10 12.52
CA ALA A 93 9.48 -2.15 13.96
C ALA A 93 10.18 -0.89 14.47
N TYR A 94 11.12 -0.36 13.68
CA TYR A 94 11.97 0.79 14.03
C TYR A 94 11.47 2.14 13.52
N ALA A 95 10.28 2.20 12.92
CA ALA A 95 9.70 3.46 12.49
C ALA A 95 9.05 4.19 13.68
N ASP A 96 9.56 5.39 13.98
CA ASP A 96 9.12 6.31 15.05
C ASP A 96 8.40 7.56 14.50
#